data_AF-A0A8C8ZI32-F1
#
_entry.id   AF-A0A8C8ZI32-F1
#
_cell.length_a   1.000
_cell.length_b   1.000
_cell.length_c   1.000
_cell.angle_alpha   90.00
_cell.angle_beta   90.00
_cell.angle_gamma   90.00
#
_symmetry.space_group_name_H-M   'P 1'
#
loop_
_entity.id
_entity.type
_entity.pdbx_description
1 polymer ?
#
loop_
_entity_poly.entity_id
_entity_poly.type
_entity_poly.pdbx_seq_one_letter_code
_entity_poly.pdbx_strand_id
1 'polypeptide(L)'
;FIRHLPPVFGGNAPRAKPALLTCPRCGSRPSPPHILLPTVDPLAQVTQLFREHLLEQALNCVAQPSTTSSPGSADGDREFSDALGYLQLLNSCSDAAGTPACSISISSSMATTGTDPVAKWWASLTAVVIHWLRRDEEAAERLYPLVEHLPRALQESERPLPRAALHSFKAARALLGCAKAESGPASLTICEKASGYLRDSLATTPVGSSIDKAVQLFLCDLLLVVRTSLWRQQQPPAPAQASQGASVRAQASALELRGFQRDLSGLRRLAQSFRPAMRRVFLHEATARLMAGASPTRTHQLLDRSLRRRAGPGGKGGAAAELEPRPTRREHAEALLLASCYLPPGFLSAPGQRVGMLAEAARTLEKLGDRRLLHDCQQMLMRLGGGTTVTSS
;
A
#
# COMPACT_ATOMS: atom_id res chain seq x y z
N PHE A 1 -16.42 5.54 -3.85
CA PHE A 1 -15.39 4.47 -3.85
C PHE A 1 -15.97 3.14 -3.35
N ILE A 2 -16.78 3.17 -2.28
CA ILE A 2 -17.55 2.05 -1.72
C ILE A 2 -19.02 2.10 -2.27
N ARG A 3 -19.24 2.50 -3.54
CA ARG A 3 -20.60 2.80 -4.02
C ARG A 3 -21.46 1.54 -4.19
N HIS A 4 -22.35 1.31 -3.22
CA HIS A 4 -23.67 0.73 -3.44
C HIS A 4 -24.63 1.86 -3.84
N LEU A 5 -24.69 2.18 -5.12
CA LEU A 5 -25.93 2.72 -5.70
C LEU A 5 -26.23 1.80 -6.89
N PRO A 6 -27.44 1.20 -6.96
CA PRO A 6 -27.77 0.26 -8.01
C PRO A 6 -27.57 0.92 -9.39
N PRO A 7 -27.21 0.13 -10.41
CA PRO A 7 -27.13 0.65 -11.77
C PRO A 7 -28.49 1.21 -12.14
N VAL A 8 -28.51 2.48 -12.57
CA VAL A 8 -29.64 3.05 -13.30
C VAL A 8 -29.71 2.26 -14.61
N PHE A 9 -30.52 1.20 -14.65
CA PHE A 9 -30.88 0.53 -15.89
C PHE A 9 -31.73 1.51 -16.70
N GLY A 10 -31.07 2.34 -17.51
CA GLY A 10 -31.68 3.03 -18.64
C GLY A 10 -32.00 2.00 -19.71
N GLY A 11 -33.19 1.38 -19.60
CA GLY A 11 -33.71 0.49 -20.62
C GLY A 11 -34.02 1.27 -21.90
N ASN A 12 -33.22 1.04 -22.94
CA ASN A 12 -33.60 1.33 -24.32
C ASN A 12 -34.74 0.38 -24.71
N ALA A 13 -35.98 0.85 -24.67
CA ALA A 13 -37.10 0.24 -25.38
C ALA A 13 -37.47 1.13 -26.58
N PRO A 14 -37.72 0.55 -27.78
CA PRO A 14 -37.97 1.33 -28.98
C PRO A 14 -39.31 2.07 -28.89
N ARG A 15 -39.31 3.33 -29.34
CA ARG A 15 -40.49 4.20 -29.51
C ARG A 15 -41.58 3.49 -30.33
N ALA A 16 -42.61 2.98 -29.67
CA ALA A 16 -43.90 2.74 -30.30
C ALA A 16 -44.71 4.06 -30.26
N LYS A 17 -45.18 4.51 -31.44
CA LYS A 17 -46.05 5.69 -31.60
C LYS A 17 -47.39 5.46 -30.88
N PRO A 18 -47.99 6.47 -30.23
CA PRO A 18 -49.31 6.29 -29.62
C PRO A 18 -50.39 6.33 -30.71
N ALA A 19 -51.15 5.25 -30.82
CA ALA A 19 -52.45 5.25 -31.49
C ALA A 19 -53.48 5.88 -30.54
N LEU A 20 -54.09 6.98 -30.98
CA LEU A 20 -55.25 7.58 -30.33
C LEU A 20 -56.45 6.64 -30.46
N LEU A 21 -56.82 5.97 -29.37
CA LEU A 21 -58.12 5.33 -29.21
C LEU A 21 -58.86 6.06 -28.09
N THR A 22 -59.72 6.99 -28.51
CA THR A 22 -60.70 7.66 -27.65
C THR A 22 -61.78 6.68 -27.23
N CYS A 23 -61.91 6.42 -25.93
CA CYS A 23 -63.06 5.73 -25.35
C CYS A 23 -64.02 6.79 -24.75
N PRO A 24 -65.29 6.89 -25.19
CA PRO A 24 -66.20 7.93 -24.71
C PRO A 24 -67.06 7.40 -23.56
N ARG A 25 -66.62 7.61 -22.32
CA ARG A 25 -67.42 7.76 -21.07
C ARG A 25 -66.60 7.32 -19.86
N CYS A 26 -66.00 8.29 -19.19
CA CYS A 26 -65.96 8.46 -17.74
C CYS A 26 -65.06 9.66 -17.46
N GLY A 27 -65.58 10.64 -16.72
CA GLY A 27 -64.84 11.84 -16.36
C GLY A 27 -63.80 11.53 -15.29
N SER A 28 -62.54 11.42 -15.69
CA SER A 28 -61.40 11.55 -14.78
C SER A 28 -60.18 12.04 -15.57
N ARG A 29 -59.67 13.22 -15.19
CA ARG A 29 -58.40 13.75 -15.71
C ARG A 29 -57.28 12.75 -15.37
N PRO A 30 -56.39 12.39 -16.31
CA PRO A 30 -55.15 11.71 -15.95
C PRO A 30 -54.24 12.70 -15.21
N SER A 31 -53.86 12.36 -13.98
CA SER A 31 -52.78 13.03 -13.26
C SER A 31 -51.46 12.85 -14.03
N PRO A 32 -50.56 13.86 -14.03
CA PRO A 32 -49.29 13.74 -14.74
C PRO A 32 -48.44 12.64 -14.10
N PRO A 33 -47.63 11.89 -14.88
CA PRO A 33 -46.76 10.88 -14.33
C PRO A 33 -45.71 11.58 -13.46
N HIS A 34 -45.77 11.34 -12.15
CA HIS A 34 -44.69 11.70 -11.25
C HIS A 34 -43.44 10.95 -11.71
N ILE A 35 -42.49 11.68 -12.29
CA ILE A 35 -41.13 11.19 -12.49
C ILE A 35 -40.57 11.00 -11.08
N LEU A 36 -40.70 9.78 -10.55
CA LEU A 36 -40.02 9.35 -9.34
C LEU A 36 -38.53 9.30 -9.65
N LEU A 37 -37.85 10.44 -9.53
CA LEU A 37 -36.41 10.41 -9.28
C LEU A 37 -36.23 9.54 -8.02
N PRO A 38 -35.36 8.52 -8.05
CA PRO A 38 -35.08 7.75 -6.85
C PRO A 38 -34.52 8.72 -5.79
N THR A 39 -35.28 8.90 -4.72
CA THR A 39 -34.87 9.72 -3.57
C THR A 39 -33.68 9.02 -2.92
N VAL A 40 -32.49 9.56 -3.13
CA VAL A 40 -31.28 9.12 -2.41
C VAL A 40 -31.52 9.40 -0.94
N ASP A 41 -31.40 8.37 -0.09
CA ASP A 41 -31.45 8.54 1.37
C ASP A 41 -30.23 9.40 1.79
N PRO A 42 -30.45 10.65 2.26
CA PRO A 42 -29.35 11.54 2.61
C PRO A 42 -28.54 10.99 3.79
N LEU A 43 -29.16 10.26 4.72
CA LEU A 43 -28.46 9.67 5.85
C LEU A 43 -27.52 8.56 5.37
N ALA A 44 -28.00 7.64 4.53
CA ALA A 44 -27.15 6.63 3.91
C ALA A 44 -25.98 7.25 3.14
N GLN A 45 -26.21 8.34 2.40
CA GLN A 45 -25.17 9.05 1.67
C GLN A 45 -24.10 9.67 2.60
N VAL A 46 -24.52 10.26 3.73
CA VAL A 46 -23.60 10.83 4.72
C VAL A 46 -22.81 9.74 5.43
N THR A 47 -23.46 8.66 5.87
CA THR A 47 -22.78 7.53 6.50
C THR A 47 -21.76 6.89 5.56
N GLN A 48 -22.10 6.76 4.28
CA GLN A 48 -21.21 6.28 3.24
C GLN A 48 -19.97 7.18 3.07
N LEU A 49 -20.17 8.49 2.97
CA LEU A 49 -19.06 9.45 2.85
C LEU A 49 -18.17 9.46 4.09
N PHE A 50 -18.75 9.29 5.28
CA PHE A 50 -18.01 9.18 6.52
C PHE A 50 -17.11 7.93 6.54
N ARG A 51 -17.62 6.77 6.09
CA ARG A 51 -16.81 5.54 5.96
C ARG A 51 -15.66 5.71 4.97
N GLU A 52 -15.93 6.32 3.81
CA GLU A 52 -14.90 6.63 2.81
C GLU A 52 -13.84 7.57 3.41
N HIS A 53 -14.26 8.59 4.17
CA HIS A 53 -13.34 9.49 4.86
C HIS A 53 -12.47 8.77 5.89
N LEU A 54 -13.03 7.91 6.74
CA LEU A 54 -12.26 7.14 7.73
C LEU A 54 -11.22 6.23 7.06
N LEU A 55 -11.61 5.54 5.98
CA LEU A 55 -10.68 4.72 5.21
C LEU A 55 -9.57 5.56 4.57
N GLU A 56 -9.92 6.71 4.00
CA GLU A 56 -8.95 7.64 3.43
C GLU A 56 -7.96 8.16 4.49
N GLN A 57 -8.43 8.53 5.68
CA GLN A 57 -7.56 8.94 6.79
C GLN A 57 -6.62 7.80 7.19
N ALA A 58 -7.12 6.57 7.32
CA ALA A 58 -6.29 5.41 7.63
C ALA A 58 -5.17 5.20 6.59
N LEU A 59 -5.51 5.25 5.30
CA LEU A 59 -4.55 5.10 4.20
C LEU A 59 -3.52 6.23 4.17
N ASN A 60 -3.95 7.47 4.44
CA ASN A 60 -3.04 8.61 4.50
C ASN A 60 -2.08 8.50 5.69
N CYS A 61 -2.53 8.02 6.85
CA CYS A 61 -1.66 7.70 7.98
C CYS A 61 -0.63 6.63 7.63
N VAL A 62 -1.01 5.59 6.87
CA VAL A 62 -0.04 4.57 6.40
C VAL A 62 0.96 5.16 5.39
N ALA A 63 0.49 6.04 4.50
CA ALA A 63 1.35 6.71 3.52
C ALA A 63 2.27 7.76 4.15
N GLN A 64 1.91 8.31 5.32
CA GLN A 64 2.66 9.33 6.04
C GLN A 64 2.53 9.11 7.55
N PRO A 65 3.18 8.07 8.11
CA PRO A 65 3.05 7.80 9.53
C PRO A 65 3.64 8.97 10.33
N SER A 66 2.88 9.42 11.33
CA SER A 66 3.18 10.57 12.17
C SER A 66 4.58 10.44 12.78
N THR A 67 5.53 11.26 12.34
CA THR A 67 6.90 11.29 12.92
C THR A 67 6.97 12.08 14.22
N THR A 68 5.82 12.46 14.80
CA THR A 68 5.69 13.25 16.05
C THR A 68 6.20 12.51 17.29
N SER A 69 6.59 11.24 17.15
CA SER A 69 7.43 10.56 18.14
C SER A 69 8.74 11.34 18.31
N SER A 70 8.88 12.05 19.43
CA SER A 70 10.11 12.77 19.81
C SER A 70 11.35 11.88 19.57
N PRO A 71 12.49 12.42 19.08
CA PRO A 71 13.71 11.65 18.86
C PRO A 71 14.22 11.12 20.20
N GLY A 72 13.73 9.94 20.61
CA GLY A 72 13.95 9.38 21.93
C GLY A 72 12.84 8.42 22.40
N SER A 73 11.61 8.49 21.85
CA SER A 73 10.60 7.48 22.22
C SER A 73 10.93 6.15 21.54
N ALA A 74 11.25 5.16 22.37
CA ALA A 74 11.63 3.80 22.01
C ALA A 74 10.49 3.00 21.34
N ASP A 75 9.30 3.60 21.24
CA ASP A 75 8.08 2.88 20.93
C ASP A 75 7.83 2.84 19.42
N GLY A 76 8.24 1.74 18.77
CA GLY A 76 7.89 1.43 17.39
C GLY A 76 6.40 1.09 17.22
N ASP A 77 5.69 0.76 18.30
CA ASP A 77 4.29 0.36 18.25
C ASP A 77 3.33 1.48 17.85
N ARG A 78 3.73 2.74 18.00
CA ARG A 78 2.85 3.89 17.74
C ARG A 78 2.83 4.37 16.29
N GLU A 79 3.68 3.83 15.42
CA GLU A 79 3.81 4.32 14.03
C GLU A 79 2.49 4.21 13.23
N PHE A 80 1.62 3.28 13.60
CA PHE A 80 0.33 3.03 12.93
C PHE A 80 -0.89 3.12 13.86
N SER A 81 -0.75 3.66 15.08
CA SER A 81 -1.86 3.74 16.05
C SER A 81 -3.04 4.55 15.50
N ASP A 82 -2.77 5.70 14.87
CA ASP A 82 -3.81 6.55 14.28
C ASP A 82 -4.57 5.79 13.17
N ALA A 83 -3.84 5.13 12.27
CA ALA A 83 -4.41 4.35 11.18
C ALA A 83 -5.31 3.23 11.71
N LEU A 84 -4.83 2.45 12.69
CA LEU A 84 -5.62 1.39 13.32
C LEU A 84 -6.85 1.94 14.05
N GLY A 85 -6.75 3.11 14.69
CA GLY A 85 -7.89 3.79 15.30
C GLY A 85 -8.97 4.15 14.28
N TYR A 86 -8.61 4.76 13.15
CA TYR A 86 -9.57 5.04 12.07
C TYR A 86 -10.22 3.77 11.51
N LEU A 87 -9.46 2.67 11.36
CA LEU A 87 -9.99 1.38 10.91
C LEU A 87 -10.93 0.74 11.93
N GLN A 88 -10.66 0.88 13.23
CA GLN A 88 -11.57 0.44 14.28
C GLN A 88 -12.90 1.20 14.23
N LEU A 89 -12.86 2.54 14.11
CA LEU A 89 -14.06 3.35 13.93
C LEU A 89 -14.83 2.94 12.66
N LEU A 90 -14.12 2.72 11.55
CA LEU A 90 -14.71 2.29 10.28
C LEU A 90 -15.46 0.96 10.42
N ASN A 91 -14.87 -0.02 11.10
CA ASN A 91 -15.50 -1.31 11.35
C ASN A 91 -16.76 -1.16 12.21
N SER A 92 -16.69 -0.41 13.32
CA SER A 92 -17.85 -0.11 14.18
C SER A 92 -18.99 0.56 13.40
N CYS A 93 -18.67 1.53 12.54
CA CYS A 93 -19.67 2.19 11.68
C CYS A 93 -20.22 1.28 10.58
N SER A 94 -19.49 0.23 10.19
CA SER A 94 -19.91 -0.74 9.18
C SER A 94 -20.80 -1.83 9.77
N ASP A 95 -20.73 -2.06 11.09
CA ASP A 95 -21.65 -2.94 11.84
C ASP A 95 -22.99 -2.25 12.16
N ALA A 96 -22.97 -0.94 12.38
CA ALA A 96 -24.15 -0.12 12.67
C ALA A 96 -24.95 0.32 11.42
N ALA A 97 -24.59 -0.17 10.23
CA ALA A 97 -25.06 0.26 8.92
C ALA A 97 -26.48 -0.23 8.53
N GLY A 98 -27.45 -0.14 9.44
CA GLY A 98 -28.84 -0.53 9.17
C GLY A 98 -29.67 0.61 8.55
N THR A 99 -30.54 0.26 7.59
CA THR A 99 -31.63 1.11 7.10
C THR A 99 -32.61 1.40 8.25
N PRO A 100 -33.06 2.65 8.48
CA PRO A 100 -34.20 2.90 9.35
C PRO A 100 -35.46 2.47 8.59
N ALA A 101 -35.90 1.23 8.77
CA ALA A 101 -37.26 0.88 8.42
C ALA A 101 -38.19 1.65 9.37
N CYS A 102 -38.84 2.68 8.86
CA CYS A 102 -39.97 3.29 9.54
C CYS A 102 -41.07 2.23 9.73
N SER A 103 -41.13 1.64 10.92
CA SER A 103 -42.38 1.22 11.55
C SER A 103 -42.12 1.08 13.03
N ILE A 104 -42.64 2.03 13.81
CA ILE A 104 -42.81 1.87 15.25
C ILE A 104 -43.71 0.66 15.43
N SER A 105 -43.13 -0.47 15.80
CA SER A 105 -43.84 -1.65 16.28
C SER A 105 -42.94 -2.32 17.30
N ILE A 106 -43.26 -2.12 18.56
CA ILE A 106 -42.64 -2.77 19.71
C ILE A 106 -43.01 -4.25 19.61
N SER A 107 -42.17 -5.04 18.96
CA SER A 107 -42.17 -6.49 19.10
C SER A 107 -40.76 -7.04 18.88
N SER A 108 -40.29 -7.71 19.92
CA SER A 108 -39.01 -8.40 20.03
C SER A 108 -38.78 -9.36 18.87
N SER A 109 -38.06 -8.92 17.85
CA SER A 109 -37.41 -9.79 16.87
C SER A 109 -36.09 -9.15 16.47
N MET A 110 -35.00 -9.92 16.49
CA MET A 110 -33.66 -9.42 16.20
C MET A 110 -33.64 -8.67 14.87
N ALA A 111 -33.47 -7.35 14.94
CA ALA A 111 -33.15 -6.55 13.77
C ALA A 111 -31.83 -7.07 13.20
N THR A 112 -31.87 -7.73 12.04
CA THR A 112 -30.67 -8.05 11.27
C THR A 112 -29.96 -6.75 10.93
N THR A 113 -28.84 -6.52 11.59
CA THR A 113 -27.95 -5.40 11.32
C THR A 113 -27.47 -5.49 9.87
N GLY A 114 -27.82 -4.49 9.05
CA GLY A 114 -27.21 -4.34 7.73
C GLY A 114 -25.71 -4.10 7.94
N THR A 115 -24.87 -4.98 7.41
CA THR A 115 -23.41 -4.79 7.44
C THR A 115 -22.97 -4.17 6.11
N ASP A 116 -21.97 -3.29 6.13
CA ASP A 116 -21.30 -2.81 4.92
C ASP A 116 -20.09 -3.73 4.61
N PRO A 117 -20.26 -4.78 3.78
CA PRO A 117 -19.19 -5.74 3.54
C PRO A 117 -18.04 -5.13 2.74
N VAL A 118 -18.29 -4.06 1.99
CA VAL A 118 -17.28 -3.40 1.14
C VAL A 118 -16.34 -2.57 2.00
N ALA A 119 -16.89 -1.76 2.91
CA ALA A 119 -16.09 -0.99 3.86
C ALA A 119 -15.24 -1.91 4.76
N LYS A 120 -15.85 -2.98 5.30
CA LYS A 120 -15.14 -3.99 6.09
C LYS A 120 -14.00 -4.63 5.32
N TRP A 121 -14.22 -5.04 4.07
CA TRP A 121 -13.18 -5.68 3.26
C TRP A 121 -11.97 -4.77 3.06
N TRP A 122 -12.19 -3.49 2.70
CA TRP A 122 -11.11 -2.52 2.57
C TRP A 122 -10.41 -2.22 3.91
N ALA A 123 -11.17 -2.15 5.00
CA ALA A 123 -10.63 -1.95 6.34
C ALA A 123 -9.73 -3.13 6.75
N SER A 124 -10.21 -4.36 6.58
CA SER A 124 -9.46 -5.59 6.86
C SER A 124 -8.21 -5.69 6.01
N LEU A 125 -8.27 -5.39 4.71
CA LEU A 125 -7.09 -5.37 3.83
C LEU A 125 -6.04 -4.38 4.33
N THR A 126 -6.46 -3.17 4.68
CA THR A 126 -5.56 -2.12 5.17
C THR A 126 -4.92 -2.52 6.50
N ALA A 127 -5.73 -3.08 7.42
CA ALA A 127 -5.27 -3.59 8.71
C ALA A 127 -4.26 -4.73 8.55
N VAL A 128 -4.51 -5.71 7.66
CA VAL A 128 -3.57 -6.80 7.37
C VAL A 128 -2.19 -6.26 7.01
N VAL A 129 -2.12 -5.29 6.10
CA VAL A 129 -0.84 -4.72 5.68
C VAL A 129 -0.18 -3.97 6.83
N ILE A 130 -0.94 -3.24 7.66
CA ILE A 130 -0.40 -2.61 8.88
C ILE A 130 0.19 -3.67 9.82
N HIS A 131 -0.48 -4.80 10.02
CA HIS A 131 0.03 -5.89 10.87
C HIS A 131 1.28 -6.54 10.29
N TRP A 132 1.35 -6.77 8.98
CA TRP A 132 2.60 -7.17 8.31
C TRP A 132 3.71 -6.15 8.52
N LEU A 133 3.37 -4.86 8.45
CA LEU A 133 4.32 -3.80 8.72
C LEU A 133 4.72 -3.81 10.20
N ARG A 134 3.86 -4.10 11.16
CA ARG A 134 4.23 -4.21 12.59
C ARG A 134 4.90 -5.53 12.96
N ARG A 135 5.05 -6.47 12.02
CA ARG A 135 5.53 -7.83 12.27
C ARG A 135 4.66 -8.60 13.27
N ASP A 136 3.38 -8.26 13.29
CA ASP A 136 2.34 -8.95 14.05
C ASP A 136 1.63 -9.96 13.14
N GLU A 137 2.30 -11.09 12.90
CA GLU A 137 1.82 -12.14 11.98
C GLU A 137 0.49 -12.73 12.44
N GLU A 138 0.32 -12.94 13.75
CA GLU A 138 -0.90 -13.51 14.30
C GLU A 138 -2.12 -12.61 14.04
N ALA A 139 -2.00 -11.29 14.25
CA ALA A 139 -3.11 -10.38 13.98
C ALA A 139 -3.41 -10.28 12.47
N ALA A 140 -2.39 -10.34 11.63
CA ALA A 140 -2.59 -10.40 10.18
C ALA A 140 -3.36 -11.67 9.78
N GLU A 141 -2.95 -12.83 10.29
CA GLU A 141 -3.56 -14.13 9.99
C GLU A 141 -5.05 -14.20 10.35
N ARG A 142 -5.42 -13.64 11.50
CA ARG A 142 -6.82 -13.54 11.94
C ARG A 142 -7.73 -12.81 10.93
N LEU A 143 -7.16 -11.89 10.14
CA LEU A 143 -7.89 -11.09 9.16
C LEU A 143 -7.89 -11.69 7.75
N TYR A 144 -7.07 -12.69 7.44
CA TYR A 144 -7.00 -13.28 6.10
C TYR A 144 -8.35 -13.75 5.54
N PRO A 145 -9.22 -14.46 6.31
CA PRO A 145 -10.51 -14.91 5.79
C PRO A 145 -11.41 -13.76 5.31
N LEU A 146 -11.27 -12.58 5.91
CA LEU A 146 -12.04 -11.38 5.56
C LEU A 146 -11.55 -10.74 4.25
N VAL A 147 -10.31 -10.97 3.85
CA VAL A 147 -9.68 -10.34 2.68
C VAL A 147 -9.63 -11.27 1.47
N GLU A 148 -9.50 -12.57 1.69
CA GLU A 148 -9.38 -13.60 0.63
C GLU A 148 -10.55 -13.59 -0.38
N HIS A 149 -11.74 -13.20 0.08
CA HIS A 149 -12.96 -13.22 -0.70
C HIS A 149 -13.45 -11.80 -0.97
N LEU A 150 -13.57 -11.44 -2.24
CA LEU A 150 -14.06 -10.14 -2.64
C LEU A 150 -15.59 -10.06 -2.40
N PRO A 151 -16.13 -9.01 -1.77
CA PRO A 151 -17.58 -8.80 -1.65
C PRO A 151 -18.29 -8.80 -3.01
N ARG A 152 -19.51 -9.36 -3.08
CA ARG A 152 -20.30 -9.47 -4.32
C ARG A 152 -20.41 -8.14 -5.08
N ALA A 153 -20.69 -7.06 -4.38
CA ALA A 153 -20.77 -5.71 -4.96
C ALA A 153 -19.51 -5.29 -5.70
N LEU A 154 -18.32 -5.64 -5.16
CA LEU A 154 -17.05 -5.34 -5.79
C LEU A 154 -16.77 -6.28 -6.97
N GLN A 155 -17.22 -7.53 -6.91
CA GLN A 155 -17.14 -8.47 -8.04
C GLN A 155 -17.96 -7.97 -9.24
N GLU A 156 -19.22 -7.59 -8.98
CA GLU A 156 -20.18 -7.09 -9.98
C GLU A 156 -19.79 -5.75 -10.59
N SER A 157 -19.09 -4.89 -9.83
CA SER A 157 -18.64 -3.59 -10.33
C SER A 157 -17.61 -3.67 -11.46
N GLU A 158 -16.96 -4.82 -11.64
CA GLU A 158 -15.85 -5.08 -12.56
C GLU A 158 -14.67 -4.09 -12.49
N ARG A 159 -14.64 -3.22 -11.47
CA ARG A 159 -13.59 -2.22 -11.32
C ARG A 159 -12.24 -2.94 -11.16
N PRO A 160 -11.17 -2.43 -11.78
CA PRO A 160 -9.86 -3.07 -11.70
C PRO A 160 -9.22 -2.92 -10.31
N LEU A 161 -9.51 -1.85 -9.57
CA LEU A 161 -8.82 -1.55 -8.31
C LEU A 161 -9.03 -2.61 -7.19
N PRO A 162 -10.25 -3.11 -6.91
CA PRO A 162 -10.43 -4.19 -5.95
C PRO A 162 -9.73 -5.50 -6.37
N ARG A 163 -9.68 -5.79 -7.68
CA ARG A 163 -8.97 -6.97 -8.20
C ARG A 163 -7.45 -6.81 -8.03
N ALA A 164 -6.91 -5.61 -8.27
CA ALA A 164 -5.51 -5.29 -8.00
C ALA A 164 -5.18 -5.52 -6.52
N ALA A 165 -6.01 -4.98 -5.63
CA ALA A 165 -5.87 -5.13 -4.17
C ALA A 165 -5.84 -6.59 -3.72
N LEU A 166 -6.81 -7.39 -4.17
CA LEU A 166 -6.87 -8.82 -3.82
C LEU A 166 -5.63 -9.59 -4.29
N HIS A 167 -5.14 -9.34 -5.51
CA HIS A 167 -3.97 -10.02 -6.03
C HIS A 167 -2.69 -9.54 -5.34
N SER A 168 -2.55 -8.25 -5.02
CA SER A 168 -1.44 -7.74 -4.22
C SER A 168 -1.37 -8.39 -2.84
N PHE A 169 -2.53 -8.53 -2.17
CA PHE A 169 -2.62 -9.28 -0.91
C PHE A 169 -2.18 -10.74 -1.07
N LYS A 170 -2.67 -11.44 -2.09
CA LYS A 170 -2.28 -12.85 -2.35
C LYS A 170 -0.78 -12.99 -2.60
N ALA A 171 -0.18 -12.09 -3.38
CA ALA A 171 1.26 -12.10 -3.64
C ALA A 171 2.08 -11.84 -2.37
N ALA A 172 1.70 -10.83 -1.59
CA ALA A 172 2.35 -10.49 -0.33
C ALA A 172 2.24 -11.63 0.70
N ARG A 173 1.06 -12.23 0.84
CA ARG A 173 0.85 -13.38 1.72
C ARG A 173 1.63 -14.61 1.26
N ALA A 174 1.68 -14.92 -0.03
CA ALA A 174 2.48 -16.05 -0.54
C ALA A 174 3.98 -15.88 -0.25
N LEU A 175 4.46 -14.63 -0.21
CA LEU A 175 5.83 -14.29 0.17
C LEU A 175 6.06 -14.39 1.69
N LEU A 176 5.11 -13.93 2.51
CA LEU A 176 5.25 -13.83 3.97
C LEU A 176 4.91 -15.14 4.69
N GLY A 177 3.91 -15.88 4.21
CA GLY A 177 3.37 -17.09 4.85
C GLY A 177 4.08 -18.39 4.48
N CYS A 178 5.17 -18.37 3.72
CA CYS A 178 5.89 -19.58 3.31
C CYS A 178 7.37 -19.52 3.72
N ALA A 179 7.71 -20.29 4.75
CA ALA A 179 9.10 -20.60 5.13
C ALA A 179 9.84 -21.51 4.11
N LYS A 180 9.22 -21.85 2.96
CA LYS A 180 9.80 -22.67 1.89
C LYS A 180 10.02 -21.85 0.63
N ALA A 181 11.25 -21.90 0.12
CA ALA A 181 11.75 -21.12 -1.02
C ALA A 181 11.07 -21.38 -2.39
N GLU A 182 10.13 -22.33 -2.48
CA GLU A 182 9.49 -22.75 -3.74
C GLU A 182 8.32 -21.86 -4.19
N SER A 183 7.85 -20.92 -3.36
CA SER A 183 6.70 -20.07 -3.70
C SER A 183 7.02 -18.85 -4.58
N GLY A 184 8.30 -18.62 -4.90
CA GLY A 184 8.78 -17.43 -5.63
C GLY A 184 8.14 -17.23 -7.01
N PRO A 185 8.21 -18.21 -7.93
CA PRO A 185 7.62 -18.09 -9.27
C PRO A 185 6.09 -17.90 -9.25
N ALA A 186 5.41 -18.54 -8.31
CA ALA A 186 3.97 -18.38 -8.11
C ALA A 186 3.62 -16.96 -7.64
N SER A 187 4.38 -16.42 -6.67
CA SER A 187 4.19 -15.05 -6.18
C SER A 187 4.43 -14.01 -7.29
N LEU A 188 5.48 -14.18 -8.12
CA LEU A 188 5.73 -13.31 -9.28
C LEU A 188 4.56 -13.31 -10.27
N THR A 189 3.99 -14.48 -10.55
CA THR A 189 2.82 -14.60 -11.46
C THR A 189 1.61 -13.85 -10.90
N ILE A 190 1.39 -13.91 -9.58
CA ILE A 190 0.31 -13.16 -8.91
C ILE A 190 0.60 -11.65 -8.95
N CYS A 191 1.86 -11.23 -8.74
CA CYS A 191 2.28 -9.83 -8.93
C CYS A 191 1.95 -9.35 -10.34
N GLU A 192 2.24 -10.13 -11.40
CA GLU A 192 1.95 -9.71 -12.76
C GLU A 192 0.46 -9.44 -13.01
N LYS A 193 -0.43 -10.25 -12.42
CA LYS A 193 -1.89 -10.04 -12.44
C LYS A 193 -2.27 -8.76 -11.68
N ALA A 194 -1.75 -8.59 -10.45
CA ALA A 194 -2.01 -7.42 -9.62
C ALA A 194 -1.60 -6.11 -10.32
N SER A 195 -0.38 -6.07 -10.85
CA SER A 195 0.16 -4.95 -11.63
C SER A 195 -0.66 -4.66 -12.90
N GLY A 196 -1.28 -5.67 -13.51
CA GLY A 196 -2.17 -5.50 -14.68
C GLY A 196 -3.39 -4.68 -14.31
N TYR A 197 -4.14 -5.16 -13.32
CA TYR A 197 -5.30 -4.45 -12.79
C TYR A 197 -4.93 -3.07 -12.22
N LEU A 198 -3.78 -2.92 -11.55
CA LEU A 198 -3.37 -1.65 -11.00
C LEU A 198 -3.09 -0.62 -12.09
N ARG A 199 -2.42 -1.02 -13.18
CA ARG A 199 -2.20 -0.15 -14.35
C ARG A 199 -3.52 0.31 -14.95
N ASP A 200 -4.46 -0.61 -15.11
CA ASP A 200 -5.76 -0.30 -15.72
C ASP A 200 -6.55 0.66 -14.80
N SER A 201 -6.50 0.46 -13.48
CA SER A 201 -7.04 1.39 -12.48
C SER A 201 -6.44 2.80 -12.58
N LEU A 202 -5.11 2.89 -12.68
CA LEU A 202 -4.37 4.15 -12.83
C LEU A 202 -4.71 4.88 -14.14
N ALA A 203 -5.09 4.16 -15.19
CA ALA A 203 -5.49 4.74 -16.46
C ALA A 203 -6.91 5.33 -16.43
N THR A 204 -7.81 4.76 -15.62
CA THR A 204 -9.22 5.16 -15.55
C THR A 204 -9.56 5.98 -14.29
N THR A 205 -8.56 6.47 -13.54
CA THR A 205 -8.80 7.16 -12.27
C THR A 205 -9.47 8.51 -12.50
N PRO A 206 -10.65 8.78 -11.92
CA PRO A 206 -11.29 10.08 -12.02
C PRO A 206 -10.44 11.20 -11.40
N VAL A 207 -10.47 12.37 -12.02
CA VAL A 207 -9.86 13.58 -11.44
C VAL A 207 -10.57 13.88 -10.10
N GLY A 208 -9.79 13.96 -9.02
CA GLY A 208 -10.30 14.27 -7.67
C GLY A 208 -10.63 13.07 -6.78
N SER A 209 -10.49 11.82 -7.24
CA SER A 209 -10.68 10.65 -6.36
C SER A 209 -9.46 10.42 -5.45
N SER A 210 -9.42 11.11 -4.31
CA SER A 210 -8.32 11.06 -3.35
C SER A 210 -8.14 9.67 -2.72
N ILE A 211 -9.25 8.98 -2.40
CA ILE A 211 -9.22 7.62 -1.88
C ILE A 211 -8.75 6.58 -2.91
N ASP A 212 -9.14 6.67 -4.19
CA ASP A 212 -8.60 5.79 -5.24
C ASP A 212 -7.08 5.96 -5.33
N LYS A 213 -6.59 7.20 -5.31
CA LYS A 213 -5.14 7.51 -5.34
C LYS A 213 -4.41 6.99 -4.10
N ALA A 214 -5.01 7.11 -2.92
CA ALA A 214 -4.44 6.59 -1.67
C ALA A 214 -4.29 5.06 -1.72
N VAL A 215 -5.33 4.35 -2.17
CA VAL A 215 -5.26 2.89 -2.37
C VAL A 215 -4.26 2.52 -3.46
N GLN A 216 -4.25 3.23 -4.60
CA GLN A 216 -3.29 2.96 -5.66
C GLN A 216 -1.83 3.16 -5.22
N LEU A 217 -1.54 4.20 -4.42
CA LEU A 217 -0.22 4.38 -3.81
C LEU A 217 0.12 3.21 -2.91
N PHE A 218 -0.80 2.85 -2.01
CA PHE A 218 -0.64 1.73 -1.09
C PHE A 218 -0.35 0.41 -1.83
N LEU A 219 -1.06 0.12 -2.93
CA LEU A 219 -0.83 -1.07 -3.74
C LEU A 219 0.46 -1.01 -4.56
N CYS A 220 0.84 0.14 -5.11
CA CYS A 220 2.13 0.33 -5.79
C CYS A 220 3.29 0.02 -4.84
N ASP A 221 3.24 0.62 -3.64
CA ASP A 221 4.28 0.43 -2.62
C ASP A 221 4.36 -1.03 -2.18
N LEU A 222 3.21 -1.68 -1.90
CA LEU A 222 3.17 -3.09 -1.52
C LEU A 222 3.77 -4.00 -2.61
N LEU A 223 3.42 -3.81 -3.89
CA LEU A 223 3.95 -4.62 -4.99
C LEU A 223 5.46 -4.43 -5.16
N LEU A 224 5.95 -3.19 -5.07
CA LEU A 224 7.38 -2.90 -5.15
C LEU A 224 8.14 -3.53 -3.99
N VAL A 225 7.59 -3.50 -2.77
CA VAL A 225 8.16 -4.19 -1.59
C VAL A 225 8.20 -5.70 -1.78
N VAL A 226 7.11 -6.31 -2.28
CA VAL A 226 7.04 -7.75 -2.54
C VAL A 226 8.07 -8.16 -3.59
N ARG A 227 8.15 -7.46 -4.72
CA ARG A 227 9.14 -7.75 -5.77
C ARG A 227 10.58 -7.56 -5.30
N THR A 228 10.84 -6.52 -4.51
CA THR A 228 12.16 -6.31 -3.90
C THR A 228 12.53 -7.47 -2.96
N SER A 229 11.56 -8.00 -2.23
CA SER A 229 11.77 -9.11 -1.30
C SER A 229 12.01 -10.43 -2.02
N LEU A 230 11.29 -10.69 -3.13
CA LEU A 230 11.49 -11.85 -3.99
C LEU A 230 12.87 -11.83 -4.64
N TRP A 231 13.27 -10.69 -5.21
CA TRP A 231 14.61 -10.53 -5.79
C TRP A 231 15.72 -10.74 -4.74
N ARG A 232 15.55 -10.22 -3.52
CA ARG A 232 16.52 -10.43 -2.43
C ARG A 232 16.63 -11.89 -1.98
N GLN A 233 15.52 -12.64 -1.94
CA GLN A 233 15.54 -14.08 -1.55
C GLN A 233 16.30 -14.94 -2.56
N GLN A 234 16.30 -14.56 -3.83
CA GLN A 234 16.95 -15.33 -4.90
C GLN A 234 18.46 -15.12 -4.95
N GLN A 235 18.99 -14.18 -4.17
CA GLN A 235 20.44 -13.92 -4.19
C GLN A 235 21.18 -15.06 -3.49
N PRO A 236 22.14 -15.70 -4.17
CA PRO A 236 22.92 -16.75 -3.53
C PRO A 236 23.67 -16.20 -2.31
N PRO A 237 23.82 -17.00 -1.23
CA PRO A 237 24.73 -16.64 -0.15
C PRO A 237 26.12 -16.44 -0.78
N ALA A 238 26.67 -15.22 -0.62
CA ALA A 238 27.97 -14.89 -1.21
C ALA A 238 29.03 -15.92 -0.77
N PRO A 239 29.89 -16.42 -1.70
CA PRO A 239 30.92 -17.38 -1.35
C PRO A 239 31.87 -16.79 -0.30
N ALA A 240 32.28 -17.62 0.66
CA ALA A 240 33.09 -17.24 1.82
C ALA A 240 34.52 -16.74 1.47
N GLN A 241 34.90 -16.77 0.19
CA GLN A 241 36.19 -16.30 -0.29
C GLN A 241 36.02 -15.66 -1.66
N ALA A 242 35.88 -14.34 -1.71
CA ALA A 242 36.14 -13.58 -2.91
C ALA A 242 37.20 -12.55 -2.57
N SER A 243 38.41 -12.82 -3.05
CA SER A 243 39.44 -11.82 -3.32
C SER A 243 38.79 -10.57 -3.95
N GLN A 244 39.37 -9.41 -3.64
CA GLN A 244 38.90 -8.03 -3.86
C GLN A 244 38.53 -7.65 -5.32
N GLY A 245 37.61 -8.40 -5.94
CA GLY A 245 37.04 -8.16 -7.26
C GLY A 245 35.51 -8.18 -7.12
N ALA A 246 34.87 -7.16 -7.69
CA ALA A 246 33.44 -6.88 -7.63
C ALA A 246 32.57 -8.13 -7.39
N SER A 247 32.01 -8.28 -6.19
CA SER A 247 30.95 -9.25 -5.95
C SER A 247 29.73 -8.80 -6.74
N VAL A 248 29.63 -9.26 -7.99
CA VAL A 248 28.47 -9.06 -8.85
C VAL A 248 27.34 -9.87 -8.24
N ARG A 249 26.65 -9.25 -7.27
CA ARG A 249 25.42 -9.78 -6.72
C ARG A 249 24.42 -9.93 -7.86
N ALA A 250 23.72 -11.06 -7.91
CA ALA A 250 22.88 -11.44 -9.05
C ALA A 250 21.87 -10.33 -9.41
N GLN A 251 21.95 -9.89 -10.67
CA GLN A 251 20.98 -8.99 -11.27
C GLN A 251 19.61 -9.70 -11.35
N ALA A 252 18.53 -8.92 -11.29
CA ALA A 252 17.20 -9.47 -11.49
C ALA A 252 17.04 -9.98 -12.93
N SER A 253 16.24 -11.02 -13.13
CA SER A 253 15.90 -11.46 -14.48
C SER A 253 15.18 -10.35 -15.27
N ALA A 254 15.25 -10.40 -16.60
CA ALA A 254 14.59 -9.41 -17.45
C ALA A 254 13.07 -9.33 -17.20
N LEU A 255 12.44 -10.47 -16.86
CA LEU A 255 11.01 -10.53 -16.55
C LEU A 255 10.68 -9.82 -15.24
N GLU A 256 11.46 -10.08 -14.18
CA GLU A 256 11.28 -9.43 -12.87
C GLU A 256 11.51 -7.94 -12.94
N LEU A 257 12.56 -7.51 -13.64
CA LEU A 257 12.87 -6.10 -13.82
C LEU A 257 11.78 -5.38 -14.60
N ARG A 258 11.23 -6.00 -15.65
CA ARG A 258 10.10 -5.43 -16.42
C ARG A 258 8.88 -5.20 -15.52
N GLY A 259 8.53 -6.20 -14.72
CA GLY A 259 7.39 -6.08 -13.80
C GLY A 259 7.64 -5.00 -12.72
N PHE A 260 8.85 -4.93 -12.17
CA PHE A 260 9.23 -3.88 -11.23
C PHE A 260 9.14 -2.47 -11.84
N GLN A 261 9.68 -2.29 -13.05
CA GLN A 261 9.64 -1.01 -13.77
C GLN A 261 8.22 -0.57 -14.11
N ARG A 262 7.32 -1.53 -14.39
CA ARG A 262 5.90 -1.25 -14.62
C ARG A 262 5.24 -0.64 -13.37
N ASP A 263 5.44 -1.27 -12.21
CA ASP A 263 4.87 -0.76 -10.95
C ASP A 263 5.50 0.58 -10.55
N LEU A 264 6.82 0.74 -10.73
CA LEU A 264 7.51 2.01 -10.49
C LEU A 264 7.02 3.13 -11.41
N SER A 265 6.69 2.82 -12.66
CA SER A 265 6.09 3.78 -13.59
C SER A 265 4.69 4.21 -13.14
N GLY A 266 3.91 3.27 -12.59
CA GLY A 266 2.63 3.58 -11.94
C GLY A 266 2.79 4.51 -10.74
N LEU A 267 3.77 4.24 -9.87
CA LEU A 267 4.09 5.09 -8.72
C LEU A 267 4.53 6.50 -9.15
N ARG A 268 5.38 6.62 -10.18
CA ARG A 268 5.79 7.92 -10.73
C ARG A 268 4.61 8.71 -11.29
N ARG A 269 3.69 8.05 -11.99
CA ARG A 269 2.45 8.68 -12.50
C ARG A 269 1.60 9.21 -11.34
N LEU A 270 1.40 8.42 -10.30
CA LEU A 270 0.67 8.86 -9.10
C LEU A 270 1.31 10.10 -8.48
N ALA A 271 2.65 10.09 -8.37
CA ALA A 271 3.40 11.15 -7.72
C ALA A 271 3.28 12.52 -8.39
N GLN A 272 2.88 12.57 -9.67
CA GLN A 272 2.58 13.82 -10.38
C GLN A 272 1.32 14.53 -9.85
N SER A 273 0.37 13.80 -9.25
CA SER A 273 -0.93 14.34 -8.83
C SER A 273 -1.32 13.96 -7.40
N PHE A 274 -0.44 13.26 -6.68
CA PHE A 274 -0.62 12.82 -5.31
C PHE A 274 0.72 12.86 -4.59
N ARG A 275 0.97 14.00 -3.92
CA ARG A 275 2.26 14.33 -3.29
C ARG A 275 2.83 13.25 -2.35
N PRO A 276 2.03 12.51 -1.55
CA PRO A 276 2.57 11.48 -0.66
C PRO A 276 3.35 10.38 -1.39
N ALA A 277 3.08 10.15 -2.68
CA ALA A 277 3.76 9.13 -3.48
C ALA A 277 5.22 9.48 -3.80
N MET A 278 5.59 10.76 -3.88
CA MET A 278 6.94 11.20 -4.28
C MET A 278 8.04 10.62 -3.39
N ARG A 279 7.80 10.51 -2.08
CA ARG A 279 8.79 9.99 -1.13
C ARG A 279 9.20 8.54 -1.45
N ARG A 280 8.24 7.72 -1.87
CA ARG A 280 8.45 6.30 -2.22
C ARG A 280 9.21 6.13 -3.53
N VAL A 281 9.12 7.10 -4.46
CA VAL A 281 9.75 7.01 -5.79
C VAL A 281 11.27 6.87 -5.67
N PHE A 282 11.93 7.64 -4.80
CA PHE A 282 13.40 7.66 -4.72
C PHE A 282 13.97 6.31 -4.29
N LEU A 283 13.39 5.70 -3.24
CA LEU A 283 13.85 4.42 -2.72
C LEU A 283 13.61 3.30 -3.74
N HIS A 284 12.42 3.23 -4.32
CA HIS A 284 12.10 2.20 -5.32
C HIS A 284 12.85 2.39 -6.63
N GLU A 285 13.15 3.63 -7.04
CA GLU A 285 14.02 3.89 -8.19
C GLU A 285 15.45 3.44 -7.93
N ALA A 286 15.99 3.69 -6.72
CA ALA A 286 17.29 3.16 -6.34
C ALA A 286 17.30 1.62 -6.41
N THR A 287 16.27 0.97 -5.88
CA THR A 287 16.10 -0.48 -5.97
C THR A 287 16.05 -0.98 -7.41
N ALA A 288 15.27 -0.34 -8.30
CA ALA A 288 15.22 -0.73 -9.72
C ALA A 288 16.59 -0.67 -10.39
N ARG A 289 17.38 0.36 -10.06
CA ARG A 289 18.74 0.50 -10.59
C ARG A 289 19.67 -0.58 -10.07
N LEU A 290 19.55 -0.95 -8.79
CA LEU A 290 20.29 -2.06 -8.20
C LEU A 290 19.91 -3.40 -8.85
N MET A 291 18.62 -3.66 -9.04
CA MET A 291 18.11 -4.84 -9.73
C MET A 291 18.65 -4.96 -11.16
N ALA A 292 18.76 -3.83 -11.87
CA ALA A 292 19.30 -3.76 -13.22
C ALA A 292 20.83 -3.79 -13.30
N GLY A 293 21.54 -3.77 -12.16
CA GLY A 293 23.01 -3.59 -12.13
C GLY A 293 23.48 -2.29 -12.79
N ALA A 294 22.67 -1.24 -12.74
CA ALA A 294 23.00 0.05 -13.35
C ALA A 294 24.14 0.77 -12.59
N SER A 295 24.75 1.77 -13.24
CA SER A 295 25.85 2.55 -12.66
C SER A 295 25.54 3.05 -11.23
N PRO A 296 26.49 2.88 -10.28
CA PRO A 296 26.31 3.14 -8.85
C PRO A 296 26.16 4.63 -8.53
N THR A 297 26.65 5.56 -9.36
CA THR A 297 26.65 7.00 -9.06
C THR A 297 25.25 7.56 -8.85
N ARG A 298 24.35 7.30 -9.80
CA ARG A 298 22.96 7.78 -9.68
C ARG A 298 22.19 7.03 -8.61
N THR A 299 22.51 5.75 -8.39
CA THR A 299 21.92 4.94 -7.32
C THR A 299 22.28 5.51 -5.95
N HIS A 300 23.55 5.87 -5.75
CA HIS A 300 24.03 6.53 -4.54
C HIS A 300 23.28 7.85 -4.29
N GLN A 301 23.12 8.72 -5.31
CA GLN A 301 22.36 9.97 -5.17
C GLN A 301 20.90 9.75 -4.72
N LEU A 302 20.24 8.72 -5.24
CA LEU A 302 18.85 8.40 -4.89
C LEU A 302 18.76 7.90 -3.44
N LEU A 303 19.65 7.00 -3.03
CA LEU A 303 19.73 6.51 -1.65
C LEU A 303 20.07 7.63 -0.67
N ASP A 304 21.02 8.49 -1.02
CA ASP A 304 21.36 9.69 -0.26
C ASP A 304 20.13 10.59 -0.04
N ARG A 305 19.30 10.77 -1.07
CA ARG A 305 18.07 11.55 -0.96
C ARG A 305 17.05 10.87 -0.04
N SER A 306 16.95 9.54 -0.06
CA SER A 306 16.12 8.77 0.87
C SER A 306 16.63 8.80 2.31
N LEU A 307 17.94 8.96 2.53
CA LEU A 307 18.56 9.03 3.87
C LEU A 307 18.57 10.44 4.47
N ARG A 308 18.61 11.48 3.63
CA ARG A 308 18.71 12.87 4.09
C ARG A 308 17.45 13.29 4.84
N ARG A 309 17.58 13.40 6.16
CA ARG A 309 16.71 14.24 7.01
C ARG A 309 17.02 15.70 6.69
N ARG A 310 16.41 16.31 5.68
CA ARG A 310 16.48 17.79 5.56
C ARG A 310 15.65 18.41 6.69
N ALA A 311 16.27 18.62 7.84
CA ALA A 311 16.00 19.84 8.60
C ALA A 311 16.83 20.93 7.90
N GLY A 312 16.19 22.01 7.44
CA GLY A 312 16.93 23.13 6.85
C GLY A 312 17.98 23.64 7.85
N PRO A 313 19.19 24.03 7.40
CA PRO A 313 20.10 24.76 8.26
C PRO A 313 19.43 26.09 8.64
N GLY A 314 19.54 26.48 9.91
CA GLY A 314 18.70 27.46 10.57
C GLY A 314 18.37 28.74 9.78
N GLY A 315 17.14 29.20 9.96
CA GLY A 315 16.69 30.51 9.50
C GLY A 315 15.41 30.89 10.25
N LYS A 316 15.53 31.83 11.19
CA LYS A 316 14.38 32.53 11.76
C LYS A 316 13.53 33.09 10.62
N GLY A 317 12.23 32.80 10.65
CA GLY A 317 11.20 33.52 9.89
C GLY A 317 11.11 33.17 8.42
N GLY A 318 9.98 32.59 8.02
CA GLY A 318 9.62 32.43 6.61
C GLY A 318 8.61 31.31 6.43
N ALA A 319 7.42 31.67 5.94
CA ALA A 319 6.25 30.82 5.73
C ALA A 319 6.58 29.39 5.28
N ALA A 320 5.98 28.40 5.97
CA ALA A 320 5.77 27.01 5.60
C ALA A 320 6.44 26.58 4.28
N ALA A 321 7.77 26.47 4.29
CA ALA A 321 8.48 25.78 3.23
C ALA A 321 8.03 24.33 3.32
N GLU A 322 7.19 23.94 2.36
CA GLU A 322 6.64 22.62 2.09
C GLU A 322 7.72 21.53 2.19
N LEU A 323 8.05 21.11 3.42
CA LEU A 323 9.06 20.11 3.72
C LEU A 323 8.67 18.80 3.05
N GLU A 324 9.55 18.30 2.17
CA GLU A 324 9.49 16.95 1.67
C GLU A 324 9.26 15.99 2.86
N PRO A 325 8.27 15.09 2.80
CA PRO A 325 7.93 14.27 3.95
C PRO A 325 9.15 13.44 4.39
N ARG A 326 9.47 13.50 5.68
CA ARG A 326 10.62 12.82 6.28
C ARG A 326 10.52 11.30 6.04
N PRO A 327 11.62 10.59 5.76
CA PRO A 327 11.59 9.14 5.63
C PRO A 327 11.12 8.49 6.94
N THR A 328 10.31 7.44 6.83
CA THR A 328 9.91 6.63 7.99
C THR A 328 11.11 5.89 8.58
N ARG A 329 11.00 5.39 9.82
CA ARG A 329 12.10 4.61 10.43
C ARG A 329 12.44 3.39 9.57
N ARG A 330 11.42 2.75 8.99
CA ARG A 330 11.56 1.64 8.06
C ARG A 330 12.24 2.03 6.75
N GLU A 331 11.73 3.06 6.07
CA GLU A 331 12.31 3.55 4.79
C GLU A 331 13.79 3.91 4.98
N HIS A 332 14.14 4.53 6.11
CA HIS A 332 15.53 4.84 6.48
C HIS A 332 16.38 3.58 6.66
N ALA A 333 15.90 2.59 7.42
CA ALA A 333 16.61 1.33 7.62
C ALA A 333 16.80 0.55 6.30
N GLU A 334 15.79 0.54 5.43
CA GLU A 334 15.87 -0.07 4.10
C GLU A 334 16.89 0.64 3.21
N ALA A 335 16.92 1.97 3.19
CA ALA A 335 17.90 2.74 2.43
C ALA A 335 19.33 2.49 2.93
N LEU A 336 19.55 2.42 4.25
CA LEU A 336 20.84 2.06 4.85
C LEU A 336 21.29 0.65 4.45
N LEU A 337 20.37 -0.32 4.50
CA LEU A 337 20.65 -1.70 4.11
C LEU A 337 21.02 -1.78 2.61
N LEU A 338 20.23 -1.15 1.73
CA LEU A 338 20.52 -1.12 0.29
C LEU A 338 21.86 -0.45 -0.01
N ALA A 339 22.16 0.69 0.61
CA ALA A 339 23.43 1.38 0.42
C ALA A 339 24.61 0.51 0.87
N SER A 340 24.52 -0.06 2.08
CA SER A 340 25.61 -0.82 2.68
C SER A 340 25.87 -2.15 1.99
N CYS A 341 24.81 -2.80 1.51
CA CYS A 341 24.92 -4.09 0.86
C CYS A 341 25.36 -3.93 -0.60
N TYR A 342 24.88 -2.93 -1.34
CA TYR A 342 24.95 -2.93 -2.81
C TYR A 342 25.86 -1.87 -3.42
N LEU A 343 26.20 -0.79 -2.70
CA LEU A 343 27.12 0.20 -3.26
C LEU A 343 28.57 -0.31 -3.22
N PRO A 344 29.39 0.00 -4.24
CA PRO A 344 30.82 -0.30 -4.19
C PRO A 344 31.52 0.43 -3.03
N PRO A 345 32.65 -0.11 -2.51
CA PRO A 345 33.36 0.49 -1.37
C PRO A 345 33.72 1.97 -1.57
N GLY A 346 34.15 2.37 -2.77
CA GLY A 346 34.55 3.75 -3.07
C GLY A 346 33.42 4.79 -3.04
N PHE A 347 32.16 4.37 -2.91
CA PHE A 347 31.03 5.30 -2.73
C PHE A 347 30.74 5.61 -1.26
N LEU A 348 31.44 4.97 -0.33
CA LEU A 348 31.34 5.24 1.11
C LEU A 348 32.64 5.92 1.54
N SER A 349 32.57 7.23 1.79
CA SER A 349 33.73 8.12 1.89
C SER A 349 34.62 7.90 3.11
N ALA A 350 34.11 7.28 4.19
CA ALA A 350 34.87 7.08 5.43
C ALA A 350 35.11 5.59 5.76
N PRO A 351 36.33 5.22 6.22
CA PRO A 351 36.59 3.91 6.80
C PRO A 351 35.58 3.60 7.91
N GLY A 352 34.99 2.39 7.89
CA GLY A 352 33.99 1.99 8.89
C GLY A 352 32.59 2.56 8.67
N GLN A 353 32.35 3.48 7.73
CA GLN A 353 31.01 4.03 7.44
C GLN A 353 29.99 2.93 7.11
N ARG A 354 30.39 1.93 6.31
CA ARG A 354 29.55 0.77 5.98
C ARG A 354 29.10 0.01 7.23
N VAL A 355 30.01 -0.22 8.17
CA VAL A 355 29.73 -0.92 9.43
C VAL A 355 28.78 -0.09 10.28
N GLY A 356 29.02 1.23 10.36
CA GLY A 356 28.13 2.16 11.07
C GLY A 356 26.70 2.18 10.51
N MET A 357 26.57 2.24 9.18
CA MET A 357 25.28 2.20 8.50
C MET A 357 24.53 0.88 8.73
N LEU A 358 25.22 -0.26 8.64
CA LEU A 358 24.62 -1.58 8.94
C LEU A 358 24.22 -1.70 10.41
N ALA A 359 25.03 -1.21 11.34
CA ALA A 359 24.71 -1.23 12.77
C ALA A 359 23.50 -0.33 13.08
N GLU A 360 23.39 0.82 12.43
CA GLU A 360 22.21 1.70 12.55
C GLU A 360 20.95 1.05 11.97
N ALA A 361 21.06 0.41 10.80
CA ALA A 361 19.97 -0.35 10.21
C ALA A 361 19.53 -1.50 11.14
N ALA A 362 20.46 -2.29 11.65
CA ALA A 362 20.20 -3.39 12.59
C ALA A 362 19.45 -2.90 13.83
N ARG A 363 19.94 -1.87 14.51
CA ARG A 363 19.26 -1.28 15.69
C ARG A 363 17.85 -0.79 15.37
N THR A 364 17.64 -0.25 14.18
CA THR A 364 16.32 0.25 13.77
C THR A 364 15.37 -0.92 13.49
N LEU A 365 15.85 -1.96 12.79
CA LEU A 365 15.07 -3.15 12.44
C LEU A 365 14.71 -3.98 13.67
N GLU A 366 15.62 -4.08 14.64
CA GLU A 366 15.38 -4.73 15.94
C GLU A 366 14.23 -4.05 16.69
N LYS A 367 14.23 -2.72 16.78
CA LYS A 367 13.13 -1.94 17.37
C LYS A 367 11.81 -2.08 16.62
N LEU A 368 11.87 -2.37 15.32
CA LEU A 368 10.70 -2.60 14.47
C LEU A 368 10.27 -4.08 14.43
N GLY A 369 10.98 -4.98 15.11
CA GLY A 369 10.70 -6.42 15.11
C GLY A 369 11.00 -7.15 13.80
N ASP A 370 11.72 -6.53 12.85
CA ASP A 370 12.00 -7.12 11.53
C ASP A 370 13.18 -8.10 11.59
N ARG A 371 12.92 -9.29 12.12
CA ARG A 371 13.93 -10.34 12.36
C ARG A 371 14.65 -10.78 11.07
N ARG A 372 13.94 -10.79 9.94
CA ARG A 372 14.51 -11.22 8.65
C ARG A 372 15.57 -10.24 8.17
N LEU A 373 15.23 -8.95 8.05
CA LEU A 373 16.21 -7.96 7.60
C LEU A 373 17.30 -7.71 8.67
N LEU A 374 16.96 -7.87 9.95
CA LEU A 374 17.95 -7.84 11.03
C LEU A 374 19.00 -8.93 10.86
N HIS A 375 18.57 -10.16 10.55
CA HIS A 375 19.49 -11.27 10.27
C HIS A 375 20.39 -10.95 9.08
N ASP A 376 19.84 -10.39 7.99
CA ASP A 376 20.63 -9.95 6.83
C ASP A 376 21.71 -8.92 7.23
N CYS A 377 21.37 -7.94 8.07
CA CYS A 377 22.33 -6.97 8.61
C CYS A 377 23.44 -7.64 9.43
N GLN A 378 23.07 -8.55 10.33
CA GLN A 378 24.01 -9.25 11.21
C GLN A 378 24.98 -10.14 10.41
N GLN A 379 24.47 -10.87 9.42
CA GLN A 379 25.30 -11.67 8.50
C GLN A 379 26.32 -10.80 7.75
N MET A 380 25.89 -9.62 7.28
CA MET A 380 26.78 -8.68 6.60
C MET A 380 27.82 -8.08 7.56
N LEU A 381 27.44 -7.76 8.80
CA LEU A 381 28.37 -7.25 9.82
C LEU A 381 29.45 -8.27 10.17
N MET A 382 29.08 -9.54 10.39
CA MET A 382 30.05 -10.61 10.67
C MET A 382 31.06 -10.78 9.52
N ARG A 383 30.60 -10.68 8.27
CA ARG A 383 31.49 -10.76 7.09
C ARG A 383 32.50 -9.61 7.01
N LEU A 384 32.10 -8.41 7.41
CA LEU A 384 33.00 -7.25 7.44
C LEU A 384 33.98 -7.30 8.62
N GLY A 385 33.59 -7.91 9.74
CA GLY A 385 34.43 -8.11 10.92
C GLY A 385 35.45 -9.26 10.80
N GLY A 386 35.18 -10.26 9.95
CA GLY A 386 36.09 -11.40 9.74
C GLY A 386 37.36 -11.09 8.93
N GLY A 387 37.51 -9.87 8.41
CA GLY A 387 38.64 -9.45 7.56
C GLY A 387 39.84 -8.84 8.32
N THR A 388 39.75 -8.65 9.63
CA THR A 388 40.90 -8.21 10.45
C THR A 388 41.68 -9.41 10.97
N THR A 389 42.51 -10.02 10.10
CA THR A 389 43.71 -10.70 10.61
C THR A 389 44.64 -9.62 11.14
N VAL A 390 44.76 -9.58 12.46
CA VAL A 390 45.80 -8.86 13.19
C VAL A 390 47.15 -9.34 12.66
N THR A 391 47.80 -8.54 11.81
CA THR A 391 49.26 -8.65 11.64
C THR A 391 49.87 -7.98 12.87
N SER A 392 50.06 -8.75 13.93
CA SER A 392 50.98 -8.38 15.00
C SER A 392 52.39 -8.46 14.44
N SER A 393 52.98 -7.31 14.15
CA SER A 393 54.43 -7.17 13.96
C SER A 393 55.17 -7.26 15.28
#